data_AF-A0A0Q6EJI1-F1
#
_entry.id   AF-A0A0Q6EJI1-F1
#
_cell.length_a   1.000
_cell.length_b   1.000
_cell.length_c   1.000
_cell.angle_alpha   90.00
_cell.angle_beta   90.00
_cell.angle_gamma   90.00
#
_symmetry.space_group_name_H-M   'P 1'
#
loop_
_entity.id
_entity.type
_entity.pdbx_description
1 polymer ?
#
loop_
_entity_poly.entity_id
_entity_poly.type
_entity_poly.pdbx_seq_one_letter_code
_entity_poly.pdbx_strand_id
1 'polypeptide(L)'
;MQAARFLAPFRRSAPVAALVRPVFGLALACLVLVGMARPASAAFETTAPVAVLLDHATGTVLYEKDADRRIAPASMVKLMTVAVIFDELRKGTVTRETVYTVSEDAWRTGGAASGGSTMFLPLNSSVSLGDLVKGIVIQSGNDATIVAAEGIAGSIPAFAQKMNALGASIGLTGSQFANPHGLPDPQQWVTVRDLVRLARYLIDTYPEEYHLFSEESFTFNKITQRSRNPLLRLGADGLKTGHTSEAGYGLVASTQRDGRRIVFAMSGMRSVDERAREAKRLMDYGLQSFEEVVLLKAGETAGTADVRAGVEPKVALVSAGDIKMLVPAGEASGLTRTVVDNGPVEAPVARGTRLGWVRIMRGQETVRQDPLFAGSDVERAGFFRRIADTIAGHVTWKSATAAP
;
A
#
# COMPACT_ATOMS: atom_id res chain seq x y z
N MET A 1 -96.22 -34.78 -29.22
CA MET A 1 -96.15 -36.14 -28.65
C MET A 1 -95.09 -36.89 -29.44
N GLN A 2 -93.97 -37.27 -28.79
CA GLN A 2 -92.82 -38.03 -29.36
C GLN A 2 -92.12 -37.39 -30.58
N ALA A 3 -90.92 -37.71 -31.01
CA ALA A 3 -89.66 -38.25 -30.49
C ALA A 3 -88.70 -38.21 -31.70
N ALA A 4 -87.38 -38.32 -31.48
CA ALA A 4 -86.37 -38.70 -32.50
C ALA A 4 -86.11 -37.67 -33.63
N ARG A 5 -84.98 -37.59 -34.33
CA ARG A 5 -83.77 -38.43 -34.45
C ARG A 5 -82.69 -37.60 -35.18
N PHE A 6 -81.44 -38.02 -35.02
CA PHE A 6 -80.26 -37.66 -35.82
C PHE A 6 -80.48 -37.49 -37.33
N LEU A 7 -79.74 -36.56 -37.95
CA LEU A 7 -79.08 -36.72 -39.26
C LEU A 7 -78.07 -35.58 -39.50
N ALA A 8 -76.89 -35.93 -40.01
CA ALA A 8 -75.83 -35.03 -40.46
C ALA A 8 -76.13 -34.48 -41.88
N PRO A 9 -75.14 -33.92 -42.60
CA PRO A 9 -74.48 -32.61 -42.47
C PRO A 9 -74.74 -31.74 -43.74
N PHE A 10 -74.38 -30.46 -43.80
CA PHE A 10 -73.80 -29.81 -45.01
C PHE A 10 -73.47 -28.31 -44.80
N ARG A 11 -72.54 -27.89 -45.65
CA ARG A 11 -71.73 -26.67 -45.77
C ARG A 11 -72.44 -25.30 -45.88
N ARG A 12 -71.55 -24.29 -45.79
CA ARG A 12 -71.53 -22.92 -46.39
C ARG A 12 -71.94 -21.85 -45.37
N SER A 13 -71.34 -20.67 -45.30
CA SER A 13 -70.44 -19.93 -46.19
C SER A 13 -69.75 -18.84 -45.35
N ALA A 14 -68.60 -18.36 -45.82
CA ALA A 14 -67.86 -17.24 -45.23
C ALA A 14 -68.69 -15.96 -45.10
N PRO A 15 -68.28 -15.05 -44.19
CA PRO A 15 -68.44 -13.63 -44.44
C PRO A 15 -67.11 -12.92 -44.59
N VAL A 16 -67.16 -11.97 -45.52
CA VAL A 16 -66.29 -10.83 -45.74
C VAL A 16 -66.12 -10.02 -44.46
N ALA A 17 -64.91 -9.56 -44.13
CA ALA A 17 -64.65 -8.15 -43.76
C ALA A 17 -63.19 -7.88 -43.36
N ALA A 18 -62.69 -6.81 -43.96
CA ALA A 18 -61.90 -5.75 -43.33
C ALA A 18 -60.48 -6.07 -42.83
N LEU A 19 -59.57 -5.84 -43.77
CA LEU A 19 -58.25 -5.25 -43.63
C LEU A 19 -58.11 -4.32 -42.40
N VAL A 20 -57.45 -4.80 -41.33
CA VAL A 20 -56.80 -3.95 -40.32
C VAL A 20 -55.32 -4.32 -40.33
N ARG A 21 -54.52 -3.48 -41.01
CA ARG A 21 -53.05 -3.55 -40.95
C ARG A 21 -52.60 -3.23 -39.52
N PRO A 22 -51.77 -4.07 -38.87
CA PRO A 22 -51.32 -3.80 -37.52
C PRO A 22 -50.21 -2.75 -37.54
N VAL A 23 -50.51 -1.55 -37.05
CA VAL A 23 -49.50 -0.59 -36.56
C VAL A 23 -49.06 -1.08 -35.17
N PHE A 24 -48.35 -2.21 -35.15
CA PHE A 24 -47.81 -2.82 -33.93
C PHE A 24 -46.34 -3.24 -34.15
N GLY A 25 -45.62 -2.52 -35.02
CA GLY A 25 -44.24 -2.83 -35.40
C GLY A 25 -43.17 -1.85 -34.93
N LEU A 26 -43.54 -0.72 -34.29
CA LEU A 26 -42.57 0.30 -33.88
C LEU A 26 -42.50 0.58 -32.36
N ALA A 27 -43.41 0.03 -31.56
CA ALA A 27 -43.37 0.20 -30.10
C ALA A 27 -42.50 -0.85 -29.38
N LEU A 28 -42.12 -1.94 -30.06
CA LEU A 28 -41.31 -3.03 -29.49
C LEU A 28 -39.79 -2.89 -29.73
N ALA A 29 -39.38 -1.97 -30.62
CA ALA A 29 -37.96 -1.71 -30.89
C ALA A 29 -37.31 -0.72 -29.91
N CYS A 30 -38.10 0.08 -29.19
CA CYS A 30 -37.58 1.03 -28.18
C CYS A 30 -37.52 0.45 -26.75
N LEU A 31 -38.07 -0.73 -26.49
CA LEU A 31 -38.09 -1.33 -25.15
C LEU A 31 -36.90 -2.28 -24.86
N VAL A 32 -36.04 -2.54 -25.85
CA VAL A 32 -34.88 -3.45 -25.71
C VAL A 32 -33.54 -2.69 -25.52
N LEU A 33 -33.56 -1.35 -25.59
CA LEU A 33 -32.35 -0.51 -25.43
C LEU A 33 -32.19 0.14 -24.05
N VAL A 34 -33.12 -0.12 -23.12
CA VAL A 34 -32.97 0.34 -21.73
C VAL A 34 -32.21 -0.71 -20.93
N GLY A 35 -30.91 -0.49 -20.74
CA GLY A 35 -30.25 -0.93 -19.52
C GLY A 35 -29.32 -2.13 -19.61
N MET A 36 -28.48 -2.24 -20.64
CA MET A 36 -27.10 -2.72 -20.40
C MET A 36 -26.22 -1.57 -19.90
N ALA A 37 -26.72 -0.82 -18.91
CA ALA A 37 -25.81 -0.13 -18.02
C ALA A 37 -25.13 -1.25 -17.23
N ARG A 38 -23.86 -1.55 -17.56
CA ARG A 38 -23.02 -2.33 -16.66
C ARG A 38 -23.22 -1.72 -15.28
N PRO A 39 -23.56 -2.51 -14.23
CA PRO A 39 -23.56 -1.96 -12.89
C PRO A 39 -22.20 -1.29 -12.74
N ALA A 40 -22.19 0.02 -12.44
CA ALA A 40 -20.98 0.69 -12.01
C ALA A 40 -20.40 -0.25 -10.95
N SER A 41 -19.18 -0.75 -11.18
CA SER A 41 -18.50 -1.64 -10.24
C SER A 41 -18.71 -1.03 -8.87
N ALA A 42 -19.49 -1.68 -8.00
CA ALA A 42 -19.74 -1.15 -6.68
C ALA A 42 -18.37 -0.93 -6.04
N ALA A 43 -18.08 0.30 -5.62
CA ALA A 43 -16.82 0.61 -4.98
C ALA A 43 -16.59 -0.40 -3.86
N PHE A 44 -15.38 -0.96 -3.78
CA PHE A 44 -15.07 -1.95 -2.77
C PHE A 44 -15.27 -1.33 -1.39
N GLU A 45 -16.03 -2.01 -0.53
CA GLU A 45 -16.28 -1.55 0.83
C GLU A 45 -15.87 -2.61 1.85
N THR A 46 -15.11 -2.15 2.85
CA THR A 46 -14.67 -2.96 3.97
C THR A 46 -15.51 -2.74 5.22
N THR A 47 -15.74 -3.81 5.98
CA THR A 47 -16.33 -3.70 7.32
C THR A 47 -15.34 -3.13 8.35
N ALA A 48 -14.05 -3.03 8.00
CA ALA A 48 -13.05 -2.44 8.88
C ALA A 48 -13.33 -0.95 9.11
N PRO A 49 -13.36 -0.49 10.38
CA PRO A 49 -13.42 0.94 10.68
C PRO A 49 -12.22 1.70 10.13
N VAL A 50 -11.05 1.07 10.11
CA VAL A 50 -9.81 1.63 9.54
C VAL A 50 -9.14 0.60 8.65
N ALA A 51 -8.71 1.02 7.46
CA ALA A 51 -7.95 0.18 6.54
C ALA A 51 -7.10 1.02 5.58
N VAL A 52 -5.99 0.45 5.14
CA VAL A 52 -5.20 0.96 4.02
C VAL A 52 -4.57 -0.20 3.28
N LEU A 53 -4.59 -0.14 1.95
CA LEU A 53 -3.99 -1.10 1.04
C LEU A 53 -3.21 -0.33 -0.01
N LEU A 54 -1.98 -0.77 -0.27
CA LEU A 54 -1.14 -0.13 -1.27
C LEU A 54 -0.32 -1.13 -2.06
N ASP A 55 0.03 -0.71 -3.26
CA ASP A 55 1.05 -1.34 -4.07
C ASP A 55 2.43 -1.06 -3.48
N HIS A 56 3.19 -2.10 -3.20
CA HIS A 56 4.46 -1.98 -2.49
C HIS A 56 5.53 -1.28 -3.33
N ALA A 57 5.64 -1.64 -4.61
CA ALA A 57 6.69 -1.14 -5.50
C ALA A 57 6.57 0.36 -5.72
N THR A 58 5.33 0.86 -5.86
CA THR A 58 5.06 2.25 -6.20
C THR A 58 4.67 3.11 -5.00
N GLY A 59 4.18 2.51 -3.92
CA GLY A 59 3.55 3.22 -2.81
C GLY A 59 2.17 3.79 -3.12
N THR A 60 1.58 3.45 -4.27
CA THR A 60 0.24 3.90 -4.65
C THR A 60 -0.79 3.35 -3.68
N VAL A 61 -1.61 4.22 -3.08
CA VAL A 61 -2.77 3.83 -2.28
C VAL A 61 -3.85 3.29 -3.20
N LEU A 62 -4.20 2.02 -3.00
CA LEU A 62 -5.23 1.30 -3.76
C LEU A 62 -6.59 1.37 -3.06
N TYR A 63 -6.57 1.44 -1.73
CA TYR A 63 -7.74 1.65 -0.89
C TYR A 63 -7.32 2.29 0.42
N GLU A 64 -8.12 3.22 0.93
CA GLU A 64 -7.99 3.73 2.29
C GLU A 64 -9.34 4.08 2.89
N LYS A 65 -9.45 3.88 4.20
CA LYS A 65 -10.59 4.23 5.03
C LYS A 65 -10.07 4.62 6.40
N ASP A 66 -10.26 5.88 6.79
CA ASP A 66 -9.79 6.45 8.07
C ASP A 66 -8.32 6.06 8.39
N ALA A 67 -7.45 6.05 7.38
CA ALA A 67 -6.13 5.44 7.49
C ALA A 67 -5.18 6.14 8.50
N ASP A 68 -5.47 7.41 8.80
CA ASP A 68 -4.72 8.27 9.73
C ASP A 68 -5.37 8.37 11.12
N ARG A 69 -6.47 7.64 11.35
CA ARG A 69 -7.10 7.57 12.67
C ARG A 69 -6.17 6.86 13.66
N ARG A 70 -5.94 7.49 14.81
CA ARG A 70 -5.22 6.88 15.93
C ARG A 70 -6.00 5.70 16.49
N ILE A 71 -5.33 4.57 16.63
CA ILE A 71 -5.86 3.34 17.21
C ILE A 71 -4.89 2.74 18.22
N ALA A 72 -5.42 1.99 19.18
CA ALA A 72 -4.61 1.10 19.99
C ALA A 72 -3.97 0.04 19.07
N PRO A 73 -2.64 -0.15 19.09
CA PRO A 73 -1.97 -1.03 18.14
C PRO A 73 -2.12 -2.52 18.45
N ALA A 74 -2.39 -2.87 19.70
CA ALA A 74 -2.26 -4.23 20.21
C ALA A 74 -0.91 -4.85 19.80
N SER A 75 -0.85 -6.16 19.54
CA SER A 75 0.39 -6.83 19.11
C SER A 75 0.93 -6.41 17.73
N MET A 76 0.29 -5.49 16.99
CA MET A 76 0.90 -4.93 15.77
C MET A 76 2.13 -4.06 16.09
N VAL A 77 2.26 -3.53 17.33
CA VAL A 77 3.48 -2.87 17.83
C VAL A 77 4.72 -3.72 17.63
N LYS A 78 4.60 -5.05 17.73
CA LYS A 78 5.75 -5.95 17.65
C LYS A 78 6.50 -5.85 16.32
N LEU A 79 5.87 -5.31 15.27
CA LEU A 79 6.56 -4.93 14.03
C LEU A 79 7.67 -3.89 14.29
N MET A 80 7.40 -2.88 15.13
CA MET A 80 8.39 -1.87 15.50
C MET A 80 9.47 -2.48 16.41
N THR A 81 9.07 -3.35 17.32
CA THR A 81 10.01 -4.09 18.17
C THR A 81 11.01 -4.88 17.35
N VAL A 82 10.55 -5.67 16.36
CA VAL A 82 11.49 -6.41 15.50
C VAL A 82 12.25 -5.50 14.55
N ALA A 83 11.69 -4.38 14.11
CA ALA A 83 12.44 -3.39 13.33
C ALA A 83 13.65 -2.82 14.11
N VAL A 84 13.48 -2.57 15.41
CA VAL A 84 14.59 -2.18 16.31
C VAL A 84 15.57 -3.33 16.48
N ILE A 85 15.10 -4.56 16.73
CA ILE A 85 15.99 -5.73 16.88
C ILE A 85 16.82 -5.96 15.62
N PHE A 86 16.20 -5.87 14.43
CA PHE A 86 16.89 -6.05 13.15
C PHE A 86 17.91 -4.94 12.88
N ASP A 87 17.62 -3.71 13.30
CA ASP A 87 18.58 -2.60 13.23
C ASP A 87 19.82 -2.86 14.11
N GLU A 88 19.62 -3.38 15.34
CA GLU A 88 20.72 -3.75 16.24
C GLU A 88 21.54 -4.94 15.69
N LEU A 89 20.88 -5.97 15.12
CA LEU A 89 21.55 -7.08 14.44
C LEU A 89 22.39 -6.59 13.26
N ARG A 90 21.85 -5.68 12.43
CA ARG A 90 22.56 -5.09 11.30
C ARG A 90 23.76 -4.26 11.70
N LYS A 91 23.66 -3.52 12.80
CA LYS A 91 24.76 -2.75 13.39
C LYS A 91 25.82 -3.64 14.05
N GLY A 92 25.52 -4.91 14.27
CA GLY A 92 26.41 -5.86 14.95
C GLY A 92 26.55 -5.59 16.45
N THR A 93 25.64 -4.82 17.05
CA THR A 93 25.63 -4.59 18.51
C THR A 93 25.16 -5.83 19.26
N VAL A 94 24.36 -6.67 18.61
CA VAL A 94 23.89 -7.98 19.08
C VAL A 94 23.98 -9.00 17.94
N THR A 95 23.96 -10.28 18.28
CA THR A 95 23.94 -11.41 17.34
C THR A 95 22.72 -12.28 17.64
N ARG A 96 22.35 -13.20 16.73
CA ARG A 96 21.24 -14.14 17.00
C ARG A 96 21.55 -15.07 18.17
N GLU A 97 22.84 -15.31 18.41
CA GLU A 97 23.39 -16.14 19.48
C GLU A 97 23.48 -15.40 20.82
N THR A 98 23.33 -14.06 20.83
CA THR A 98 23.29 -13.28 22.06
C THR A 98 22.17 -13.80 22.96
N VAL A 99 22.50 -14.16 24.20
CA VAL A 99 21.56 -14.73 25.17
C VAL A 99 21.11 -13.68 26.17
N TYR A 100 19.82 -13.72 26.51
CA TYR A 100 19.24 -12.88 27.55
C TYR A 100 18.56 -13.73 28.61
N THR A 101 18.67 -13.30 29.86
CA THR A 101 18.02 -13.95 31.00
C THR A 101 16.58 -13.46 31.13
N VAL A 102 15.66 -14.40 31.32
CA VAL A 102 14.23 -14.11 31.52
C VAL A 102 14.04 -13.48 32.90
N SER A 103 13.66 -12.20 32.92
CA SER A 103 13.37 -11.45 34.13
C SER A 103 12.06 -11.90 34.79
N GLU A 104 11.90 -11.56 36.07
CA GLU A 104 10.63 -11.78 36.77
C GLU A 104 9.48 -10.95 36.16
N ASP A 105 9.77 -9.74 35.69
CA ASP A 105 8.77 -8.92 35.00
C ASP A 105 8.30 -9.61 33.72
N ALA A 106 9.21 -10.01 32.83
CA ALA A 106 8.87 -10.71 31.59
C ALA A 106 8.04 -11.98 31.84
N TRP A 107 8.43 -12.77 32.84
CA TRP A 107 7.71 -13.99 33.22
C TRP A 107 6.32 -13.70 33.77
N ARG A 108 6.17 -12.68 34.63
CA ARG A 108 4.90 -12.37 35.31
C ARG A 108 3.92 -11.62 34.41
N THR A 109 4.40 -10.61 33.68
CA THR A 109 3.56 -9.69 32.89
C THR A 109 3.44 -10.09 31.43
N GLY A 110 4.41 -10.85 30.90
CA GLY A 110 4.41 -11.36 29.52
C GLY A 110 4.24 -12.87 29.38
N GLY A 111 4.44 -13.64 30.47
CA GLY A 111 4.39 -15.10 30.46
C GLY A 111 2.97 -15.66 30.59
N ALA A 112 2.87 -16.95 30.94
CA ALA A 112 1.60 -17.69 31.00
C ALA A 112 0.55 -17.06 31.93
N ALA A 113 0.98 -16.47 33.05
CA ALA A 113 0.08 -15.84 34.02
C ALA A 113 -0.57 -14.53 33.50
N SER A 114 -0.04 -13.93 32.44
CA SER A 114 -0.56 -12.68 31.86
C SER A 114 -1.90 -12.84 31.13
N GLY A 115 -2.27 -14.07 30.76
CA GLY A 115 -3.39 -14.35 29.86
C GLY A 115 -3.16 -13.90 28.40
N GLY A 116 -1.98 -13.35 28.10
CA GLY A 116 -1.57 -12.91 26.77
C GLY A 116 -0.91 -14.00 25.93
N SER A 117 -0.40 -13.60 24.77
CA SER A 117 0.43 -14.49 23.95
C SER A 117 1.80 -14.64 24.60
N THR A 118 2.33 -15.85 24.71
CA THR A 118 3.57 -16.15 25.43
C THR A 118 4.33 -17.26 24.72
N MET A 119 5.66 -17.22 24.83
CA MET A 119 6.57 -18.27 24.41
C MET A 119 6.82 -19.30 25.53
N PHE A 120 6.17 -19.12 26.69
CA PHE A 120 6.26 -19.93 27.89
C PHE A 120 7.70 -19.99 28.44
N LEU A 121 8.38 -18.83 28.44
CA LEU A 121 9.76 -18.72 28.91
C LEU A 121 9.84 -18.97 30.43
N PRO A 122 10.64 -19.94 30.91
CA PRO A 122 10.82 -20.15 32.35
C PRO A 122 11.58 -18.99 33.00
N LEU A 123 11.17 -18.61 34.21
CA LEU A 123 11.87 -17.61 35.02
C LEU A 123 13.35 -17.98 35.21
N ASN A 124 14.25 -17.00 35.10
CA ASN A 124 15.71 -17.15 35.21
C ASN A 124 16.37 -18.05 34.17
N SER A 125 15.64 -18.55 33.17
CA SER A 125 16.26 -19.24 32.04
C SER A 125 16.96 -18.25 31.10
N SER A 126 17.86 -18.74 30.26
CA SER A 126 18.52 -17.96 29.20
C SER A 126 18.00 -18.37 27.83
N VAL A 127 17.73 -17.39 26.97
CA VAL A 127 17.16 -17.61 25.64
C VAL A 127 17.96 -16.80 24.60
N SER A 128 18.23 -17.40 23.44
CA SER A 128 18.92 -16.71 22.35
C SER A 128 18.03 -15.64 21.72
N LEU A 129 18.62 -14.54 21.23
CA LEU A 129 17.89 -13.50 20.52
C LEU A 129 17.19 -14.05 19.28
N GLY A 130 17.79 -15.01 18.57
CA GLY A 130 17.17 -15.69 17.44
C GLY A 130 15.85 -16.39 17.81
N ASP A 131 15.82 -17.11 18.94
CA ASP A 131 14.60 -17.74 19.44
C ASP A 131 13.58 -16.72 19.92
N LEU A 132 14.02 -15.65 20.60
CA LEU A 132 13.14 -14.55 21.02
C LEU A 132 12.46 -13.90 19.81
N VAL A 133 13.22 -13.60 18.74
CA VAL A 133 12.66 -13.05 17.49
C VAL A 133 11.60 -13.97 16.91
N LYS A 134 11.86 -15.29 16.81
CA LYS A 134 10.85 -16.25 16.34
C LYS A 134 9.61 -16.28 17.23
N GLY A 135 9.78 -16.23 18.55
CA GLY A 135 8.67 -16.09 19.51
C GLY A 135 7.84 -14.81 19.30
N ILE A 136 8.50 -13.69 19.02
CA ILE A 136 7.86 -12.39 18.78
C ILE A 136 7.09 -12.40 17.44
N VAL A 137 7.73 -12.86 16.36
CA VAL A 137 7.18 -12.83 15.00
C VAL A 137 6.04 -13.83 14.83
N ILE A 138 6.29 -15.10 15.18
CA ILE A 138 5.39 -16.22 14.86
C ILE A 138 4.30 -16.37 15.92
N GLN A 139 4.68 -16.38 17.21
CA GLN A 139 3.77 -16.66 18.32
C GLN A 139 3.17 -15.39 18.93
N SER A 140 3.78 -14.23 18.68
CA SER A 140 3.42 -12.95 19.30
C SER A 140 3.73 -12.88 20.80
N GLY A 141 4.71 -13.66 21.29
CA GLY A 141 5.02 -13.79 22.72
C GLY A 141 5.38 -12.45 23.40
N ASN A 142 4.62 -12.07 24.43
CA ASN A 142 4.85 -10.86 25.22
C ASN A 142 6.11 -11.01 26.09
N ASP A 143 6.27 -12.15 26.76
CA ASP A 143 7.50 -12.51 27.48
C ASP A 143 8.74 -12.37 26.60
N ALA A 144 8.76 -13.00 25.42
CA ALA A 144 9.88 -12.90 24.49
C ALA A 144 10.17 -11.45 24.07
N THR A 145 9.11 -10.66 23.91
CA THR A 145 9.21 -9.24 23.57
C THR A 145 9.83 -8.41 24.71
N ILE A 146 9.42 -8.65 25.96
CA ILE A 146 9.96 -7.97 27.14
C ILE A 146 11.43 -8.35 27.34
N VAL A 147 11.76 -9.64 27.29
CA VAL A 147 13.15 -10.11 27.45
C VAL A 147 14.08 -9.50 26.40
N ALA A 148 13.68 -9.47 25.12
CA ALA A 148 14.49 -8.86 24.08
C ALA A 148 14.67 -7.35 24.30
N ALA A 149 13.61 -6.65 24.73
CA ALA A 149 13.65 -5.21 24.96
C ALA A 149 14.53 -4.83 26.16
N GLU A 150 14.38 -5.54 27.29
CA GLU A 150 15.22 -5.38 28.47
C GLU A 150 16.68 -5.71 28.16
N GLY A 151 16.93 -6.79 27.41
CA GLY A 151 18.26 -7.21 27.03
C GLY A 151 19.01 -6.19 26.16
N ILE A 152 18.31 -5.60 25.18
CA ILE A 152 18.90 -4.66 24.21
C ILE A 152 19.07 -3.26 24.78
N ALA A 153 18.10 -2.78 25.57
CA ALA A 153 18.06 -1.39 26.00
C ALA A 153 18.22 -1.19 27.52
N GLY A 154 18.34 -2.28 28.28
CA GLY A 154 18.41 -2.29 29.75
C GLY A 154 17.06 -2.06 30.45
N SER A 155 16.07 -1.50 29.77
CA SER A 155 14.72 -1.28 30.32
C SER A 155 13.68 -1.04 29.22
N ILE A 156 12.40 -1.26 29.55
CA ILE A 156 11.26 -0.98 28.65
C ILE A 156 11.18 0.50 28.22
N PRO A 157 11.32 1.51 29.11
CA PRO A 157 11.32 2.91 28.69
C PRO A 157 12.46 3.26 27.73
N ALA A 158 13.66 2.72 27.95
CA ALA A 158 14.79 2.93 27.05
C ALA A 158 14.55 2.27 25.69
N PHE A 159 13.92 1.09 25.66
CA PHE A 159 13.53 0.45 24.40
C PHE A 159 12.45 1.25 23.66
N ALA A 160 11.45 1.78 24.37
CA ALA A 160 10.44 2.65 23.77
C ALA A 160 11.05 3.93 23.14
N GLN A 161 12.11 4.48 23.73
CA GLN A 161 12.85 5.59 23.11
C GLN A 161 13.49 5.16 21.78
N LYS A 162 14.11 3.98 21.70
CA LYS A 162 14.62 3.42 20.43
C LYS A 162 13.51 3.22 19.39
N MET A 163 12.35 2.70 19.81
CA MET A 163 11.18 2.52 18.93
C MET A 163 10.70 3.85 18.33
N ASN A 164 10.56 4.89 19.16
CA ASN A 164 10.12 6.20 18.69
C ASN A 164 11.19 6.91 17.84
N ALA A 165 12.48 6.75 18.17
CA ALA A 165 13.57 7.29 17.36
C ALA A 165 13.61 6.66 15.96
N LEU A 166 13.48 5.32 15.89
CA LEU A 166 13.38 4.62 14.61
C LEU A 166 12.11 5.05 13.86
N GLY A 167 10.96 5.09 14.54
CA GLY A 167 9.70 5.57 13.97
C GLY A 167 9.81 6.95 13.35
N ALA A 168 10.42 7.92 14.04
CA ALA A 168 10.67 9.26 13.51
C ALA A 168 11.58 9.23 12.27
N SER A 169 12.67 8.44 12.30
CA SER A 169 13.62 8.36 11.18
C SER A 169 13.01 7.78 9.90
N ILE A 170 12.02 6.88 10.02
CA ILE A 170 11.33 6.28 8.87
C ILE A 170 10.02 7.00 8.53
N GLY A 171 9.66 8.05 9.27
CA GLY A 171 8.52 8.92 9.01
C GLY A 171 7.16 8.39 9.49
N LEU A 172 7.11 7.70 10.63
CA LEU A 172 5.86 7.30 11.29
C LEU A 172 5.29 8.48 12.10
N THR A 173 4.69 9.44 11.41
CA THR A 173 4.26 10.72 12.01
C THR A 173 2.96 10.64 12.81
N GLY A 174 2.18 9.57 12.64
CA GLY A 174 0.91 9.34 13.32
C GLY A 174 0.99 8.40 14.52
N SER A 175 2.18 7.90 14.86
CA SER A 175 2.37 6.81 15.82
C SER A 175 3.26 7.20 17.01
N GLN A 176 2.97 6.61 18.17
CA GLN A 176 3.77 6.71 19.38
C GLN A 176 3.78 5.36 20.09
N PHE A 177 4.96 4.92 20.54
CA PHE A 177 5.16 3.63 21.20
C PHE A 177 5.54 3.85 22.66
N ALA A 178 4.83 3.19 23.58
CA ALA A 178 5.13 3.25 25.02
C ALA A 178 5.73 1.94 25.56
N ASN A 179 5.40 0.81 24.93
CA ASN A 179 5.91 -0.50 25.31
C ASN A 179 6.14 -1.38 24.06
N PRO A 180 6.98 -2.43 24.11
CA PRO A 180 7.33 -3.21 22.92
C PRO A 180 6.30 -4.28 22.56
N HIS A 181 5.43 -4.67 23.49
CA HIS A 181 4.51 -5.78 23.30
C HIS A 181 3.12 -5.33 22.80
N GLY A 182 2.76 -4.06 22.99
CA GLY A 182 1.46 -3.52 22.58
C GLY A 182 0.33 -3.75 23.56
N LEU A 183 0.63 -3.92 24.85
CA LEU A 183 -0.44 -3.90 25.87
C LEU A 183 -0.95 -2.45 26.05
N PRO A 184 -2.20 -2.25 26.50
CA PRO A 184 -2.79 -0.92 26.61
C PRO A 184 -1.93 0.04 27.43
N ASP A 185 -1.71 1.22 26.88
CA ASP A 185 -0.99 2.32 27.51
C ASP A 185 -1.52 3.65 26.92
N PRO A 186 -1.87 4.66 27.73
CA PRO A 186 -2.43 5.91 27.24
C PRO A 186 -1.47 6.72 26.35
N GLN A 187 -0.16 6.45 26.40
CA GLN A 187 0.86 7.08 25.57
C GLN A 187 1.19 6.27 24.31
N GLN A 188 0.34 5.30 23.94
CA GLN A 188 0.58 4.41 22.82
C GLN A 188 -0.57 4.40 21.82
N TRP A 189 -0.27 4.75 20.58
CA TRP A 189 -1.19 4.67 19.46
C TRP A 189 -0.43 4.52 18.15
N VAL A 190 -1.11 4.02 17.12
CA VAL A 190 -0.60 3.97 15.75
C VAL A 190 -1.68 4.40 14.77
N THR A 191 -1.31 4.59 13.51
CA THR A 191 -2.25 4.64 12.38
C THR A 191 -2.02 3.42 11.48
N VAL A 192 -3.04 3.00 10.73
CA VAL A 192 -2.85 1.90 9.76
C VAL A 192 -1.93 2.31 8.62
N ARG A 193 -1.87 3.61 8.27
CA ARG A 193 -0.90 4.17 7.32
C ARG A 193 0.54 3.96 7.80
N ASP A 194 0.83 4.27 9.06
CA ASP A 194 2.15 4.08 9.63
C ASP A 194 2.52 2.60 9.78
N LEU A 195 1.57 1.73 10.14
CA LEU A 195 1.80 0.29 10.20
C LEU A 195 2.19 -0.30 8.85
N VAL A 196 1.54 0.16 7.78
CA VAL A 196 1.89 -0.23 6.42
C VAL A 196 3.26 0.32 6.00
N ARG A 197 3.57 1.57 6.36
CA ARG A 197 4.90 2.16 6.11
C ARG A 197 5.99 1.36 6.82
N LEU A 198 5.75 0.95 8.06
CA LEU A 198 6.63 0.10 8.83
C LEU A 198 6.77 -1.30 8.22
N ALA A 199 5.69 -1.89 7.70
CA ALA A 199 5.75 -3.17 7.00
C ALA A 199 6.61 -3.08 5.72
N ARG A 200 6.45 -2.01 4.93
CA ARG A 200 7.31 -1.76 3.76
C ARG A 200 8.77 -1.59 4.17
N TYR A 201 9.02 -0.79 5.21
CA TYR A 201 10.37 -0.63 5.77
C TYR A 201 10.99 -1.99 6.13
N LEU A 202 10.25 -2.88 6.80
CA LEU A 202 10.75 -4.23 7.12
C LEU A 202 11.06 -5.06 5.87
N ILE A 203 10.18 -5.05 4.87
CA ILE A 203 10.35 -5.79 3.60
C ILE A 203 11.58 -5.29 2.83
N ASP A 204 11.68 -3.97 2.65
CA ASP A 204 12.73 -3.34 1.84
C ASP A 204 14.08 -3.36 2.54
N THR A 205 14.06 -3.13 3.85
CA THR A 205 15.27 -2.90 4.61
C THR A 205 15.87 -4.22 5.07
N TYR A 206 15.07 -5.18 5.54
CA TYR A 206 15.54 -6.45 6.13
C TYR A 206 14.98 -7.69 5.39
N PRO A 207 15.18 -7.82 4.07
CA PRO A 207 14.68 -8.97 3.31
C PRO A 207 15.18 -10.33 3.85
N GLU A 208 16.38 -10.34 4.44
CA GLU A 208 16.99 -11.50 5.08
C GLU A 208 16.28 -11.95 6.36
N GLU A 209 15.61 -11.03 7.07
CA GLU A 209 14.82 -11.34 8.27
C GLU A 209 13.32 -11.49 7.96
N TYR A 210 12.87 -10.89 6.86
CA TYR A 210 11.45 -10.86 6.48
C TYR A 210 10.84 -12.26 6.31
N HIS A 211 11.64 -13.25 5.88
CA HIS A 211 11.17 -14.63 5.71
C HIS A 211 10.54 -15.23 6.97
N LEU A 212 10.93 -14.78 8.16
CA LEU A 212 10.39 -15.25 9.44
C LEU A 212 8.86 -15.02 9.57
N PHE A 213 8.33 -13.98 8.92
CA PHE A 213 6.89 -13.68 8.92
C PHE A 213 6.06 -14.70 8.14
N SER A 214 6.70 -15.50 7.28
CA SER A 214 6.06 -16.54 6.49
C SER A 214 6.08 -17.93 7.16
N GLU A 215 6.79 -18.08 8.28
CA GLU A 215 6.84 -19.35 9.01
C GLU A 215 5.47 -19.69 9.65
N GLU A 216 4.92 -20.86 9.32
CA GLU A 216 3.60 -21.29 9.82
C GLU A 216 3.60 -21.74 11.29
N SER A 217 4.76 -22.13 11.82
CA SER A 217 4.87 -22.60 13.20
C SER A 217 6.30 -22.54 13.71
N PHE A 218 6.42 -22.44 15.03
CA PHE A 218 7.68 -22.45 15.73
C PHE A 218 7.59 -23.36 16.95
N THR A 219 8.61 -24.20 17.14
CA THR A 219 8.74 -25.09 18.29
C THR A 219 9.82 -24.58 19.22
N PHE A 220 9.43 -24.26 20.45
CA PHE A 220 10.35 -23.89 21.52
C PHE A 220 10.02 -24.69 22.77
N ASN A 221 11.03 -25.16 23.49
CA ASN A 221 10.86 -25.96 24.72
C ASN A 221 9.83 -27.11 24.56
N LYS A 222 9.89 -27.84 23.44
CA LYS A 222 8.96 -28.93 23.07
C LYS A 222 7.50 -28.51 22.85
N ILE A 223 7.21 -27.20 22.81
CA ILE A 223 5.88 -26.64 22.55
C ILE A 223 5.88 -26.04 21.14
N THR A 224 5.07 -26.63 20.26
CA THR A 224 4.85 -26.10 18.90
C THR A 224 3.65 -25.17 18.91
N GLN A 225 3.85 -23.93 18.50
CA GLN A 225 2.77 -22.96 18.31
C GLN A 225 2.71 -22.51 16.85
N ARG A 226 1.50 -22.30 16.34
CA ARG A 226 1.25 -21.86 14.97
C ARG A 226 1.17 -20.34 14.87
N SER A 227 1.55 -19.83 13.71
CA SER A 227 1.31 -18.43 13.35
C SER A 227 -0.19 -18.12 13.43
N ARG A 228 -0.49 -16.90 13.88
CA ARG A 228 -1.85 -16.38 14.03
C ARG A 228 -2.37 -15.73 12.75
N ASN A 229 -1.51 -15.54 11.75
CA ASN A 229 -1.87 -14.89 10.49
C ASN A 229 -2.74 -15.82 9.63
N PRO A 230 -4.03 -15.48 9.40
CA PRO A 230 -4.94 -16.35 8.68
C PRO A 230 -4.64 -16.45 7.18
N LEU A 231 -3.77 -15.59 6.64
CA LEU A 231 -3.53 -15.47 5.20
C LEU A 231 -2.32 -16.27 4.71
N LEU A 232 -1.47 -16.81 5.61
CA LEU A 232 -0.23 -17.49 5.18
C LEU A 232 -0.52 -18.64 4.20
N ARG A 233 -1.51 -19.46 4.53
CA ARG A 233 -1.96 -20.58 3.69
C ARG A 233 -2.67 -20.16 2.40
N LEU A 234 -2.92 -18.87 2.22
CA LEU A 234 -3.56 -18.28 1.05
C LEU A 234 -2.56 -17.52 0.17
N GLY A 235 -1.26 -17.62 0.46
CA GLY A 235 -0.19 -16.98 -0.31
C GLY A 235 0.28 -15.64 0.25
N ALA A 236 -0.12 -15.26 1.46
CA ALA A 236 0.53 -14.16 2.18
C ALA A 236 1.86 -14.63 2.79
N ASP A 237 2.80 -13.72 2.91
CA ASP A 237 4.13 -13.96 3.48
C ASP A 237 4.41 -13.04 4.69
N GLY A 238 3.38 -12.39 5.22
CA GLY A 238 3.42 -11.67 6.47
C GLY A 238 2.12 -10.93 6.79
N LEU A 239 2.07 -10.10 7.83
CA LEU A 239 3.13 -9.93 8.83
C LEU A 239 2.57 -10.21 10.23
N LYS A 240 1.61 -9.41 10.72
CA LYS A 240 1.29 -9.41 12.15
C LYS A 240 -0.18 -9.14 12.45
N THR A 241 -0.78 -10.04 13.22
CA THR A 241 -2.09 -9.81 13.86
C THR A 241 -1.95 -9.03 15.16
N GLY A 242 -2.97 -8.24 15.48
CA GLY A 242 -3.19 -7.61 16.79
C GLY A 242 -4.58 -7.89 17.34
N HIS A 243 -4.69 -8.01 18.66
CA HIS A 243 -5.96 -8.01 19.38
C HIS A 243 -5.82 -7.52 20.82
N THR A 244 -6.69 -6.61 21.21
CA THR A 244 -7.05 -6.25 22.60
C THR A 244 -8.53 -5.89 22.62
N SER A 245 -9.17 -5.88 23.80
CA SER A 245 -10.57 -5.46 23.92
C SER A 245 -10.81 -4.03 23.41
N GLU A 246 -9.80 -3.15 23.55
CA GLU A 246 -9.83 -1.77 23.06
C GLU A 246 -9.64 -1.67 21.54
N ALA A 247 -8.68 -2.41 20.97
CA ALA A 247 -8.32 -2.31 19.55
C ALA A 247 -9.27 -3.09 18.62
N GLY A 248 -10.02 -4.06 19.16
CA GLY A 248 -10.63 -5.12 18.37
C GLY A 248 -9.56 -6.01 17.71
N TYR A 249 -9.93 -6.70 16.65
CA TYR A 249 -9.03 -7.58 15.90
C TYR A 249 -8.47 -6.87 14.66
N GLY A 250 -7.14 -6.87 14.53
CA GLY A 250 -6.42 -6.23 13.41
C GLY A 250 -5.36 -7.13 12.78
N LEU A 251 -4.90 -6.71 11.61
CA LEU A 251 -3.89 -7.39 10.81
C LEU A 251 -3.11 -6.38 9.96
N VAL A 252 -1.80 -6.54 9.93
CA VAL A 252 -0.91 -6.02 8.89
C VAL A 252 -0.46 -7.22 8.04
N ALA A 253 -0.64 -7.15 6.73
CA ALA A 253 -0.34 -8.26 5.84
C ALA A 253 0.35 -7.82 4.55
N SER A 254 1.06 -8.77 3.94
CA SER A 254 1.60 -8.65 2.60
C SER A 254 1.44 -9.96 1.85
N THR A 255 1.35 -9.87 0.53
CA THR A 255 1.36 -11.01 -0.38
C THR A 255 1.97 -10.56 -1.69
N GLN A 256 2.61 -11.50 -2.38
CA GLN A 256 3.16 -11.29 -3.71
C GLN A 256 2.58 -12.32 -4.68
N ARG A 257 2.15 -11.85 -5.85
CA ARG A 257 1.66 -12.69 -6.96
C ARG A 257 2.09 -12.07 -8.28
N ASP A 258 2.62 -12.88 -9.19
CA ASP A 258 3.05 -12.47 -10.53
C ASP A 258 4.01 -11.27 -10.53
N GLY A 259 4.95 -11.25 -9.58
CA GLY A 259 5.93 -10.16 -9.40
C GLY A 259 5.38 -8.92 -8.69
N ARG A 260 4.06 -8.80 -8.51
CA ARG A 260 3.42 -7.67 -7.80
C ARG A 260 3.22 -7.98 -6.33
N ARG A 261 3.63 -7.06 -5.46
CA ARG A 261 3.42 -7.13 -4.01
C ARG A 261 2.44 -6.07 -3.54
N ILE A 262 1.47 -6.48 -2.74
CA ILE A 262 0.61 -5.57 -2.00
C ILE A 262 0.94 -5.63 -0.51
N VAL A 263 0.72 -4.52 0.18
CA VAL A 263 0.83 -4.42 1.64
C VAL A 263 -0.43 -3.72 2.14
N PHE A 264 -1.01 -4.21 3.23
CA PHE A 264 -2.19 -3.59 3.82
C PHE A 264 -2.24 -3.73 5.33
N ALA A 265 -3.00 -2.85 5.96
CA ALA A 265 -3.35 -2.95 7.37
C ALA A 265 -4.83 -2.64 7.58
N MET A 266 -5.43 -3.32 8.54
CA MET A 266 -6.82 -3.11 8.97
C MET A 266 -6.95 -3.39 10.46
N SER A 267 -7.89 -2.73 11.12
CA SER A 267 -8.17 -2.95 12.55
C SER A 267 -9.65 -2.75 12.88
N GLY A 268 -10.06 -3.13 14.10
CA GLY A 268 -11.42 -2.91 14.61
C GLY A 268 -12.43 -4.00 14.28
N MET A 269 -11.99 -5.19 13.87
CA MET A 269 -12.89 -6.34 13.68
C MET A 269 -13.39 -6.88 15.03
N ARG A 270 -14.56 -7.51 15.05
CA ARG A 270 -15.22 -7.97 16.28
C ARG A 270 -14.82 -9.40 16.66
N SER A 271 -14.27 -10.17 15.73
CA SER A 271 -13.82 -11.54 16.00
C SER A 271 -12.64 -11.96 15.13
N VAL A 272 -11.99 -13.06 15.51
CA VAL A 272 -10.94 -13.73 14.72
C VAL A 272 -11.44 -14.10 13.32
N ASP A 273 -12.67 -14.62 13.21
CA ASP A 273 -13.26 -15.03 11.95
C ASP A 273 -13.63 -13.85 11.07
N GLU A 274 -14.15 -12.76 11.65
CA GLU A 274 -14.42 -11.53 10.90
C GLU A 274 -13.12 -10.94 10.36
N ARG A 275 -12.06 -10.89 11.17
CA ARG A 275 -10.73 -10.48 10.71
C ARG A 275 -10.23 -11.35 9.57
N ALA A 276 -10.35 -12.67 9.66
CA ALA A 276 -9.86 -13.57 8.62
C ALA A 276 -10.61 -13.39 7.29
N ARG A 277 -11.94 -13.32 7.32
CA ARG A 277 -12.77 -13.12 6.12
C ARG A 277 -12.49 -11.76 5.48
N GLU A 278 -12.44 -10.71 6.28
CA GLU A 278 -12.29 -9.35 5.77
C GLU A 278 -10.88 -9.09 5.24
N ALA A 279 -9.85 -9.61 5.92
CA ALA A 279 -8.49 -9.57 5.43
C ALA A 279 -8.33 -10.30 4.08
N LYS A 280 -9.00 -11.45 3.91
CA LYS A 280 -9.02 -12.15 2.62
C LYS A 280 -9.69 -11.32 1.53
N ARG A 281 -10.83 -10.68 1.83
CA ARG A 281 -11.53 -9.80 0.87
C ARG A 281 -10.64 -8.63 0.42
N LEU A 282 -9.95 -7.98 1.36
CA LEU A 282 -9.04 -6.87 1.05
C LEU A 282 -7.82 -7.33 0.24
N MET A 283 -7.27 -8.50 0.56
CA MET A 283 -6.20 -9.13 -0.21
C MET A 283 -6.64 -9.47 -1.65
N ASP A 284 -7.80 -10.11 -1.82
CA ASP A 284 -8.33 -10.46 -3.12
C ASP A 284 -8.62 -9.22 -3.97
N TYR A 285 -9.17 -8.17 -3.36
CA TYR A 285 -9.40 -6.87 -4.02
C TYR A 285 -8.09 -6.28 -4.56
N GLY A 286 -7.05 -6.19 -3.73
CA GLY A 286 -5.75 -5.66 -4.16
C GLY A 286 -5.07 -6.47 -5.26
N LEU A 287 -5.33 -7.77 -5.32
CA LEU A 287 -4.75 -8.65 -6.34
C LEU A 287 -5.57 -8.74 -7.64
N GLN A 288 -6.86 -8.45 -7.63
CA GLN A 288 -7.74 -8.75 -8.77
C GLN A 288 -8.39 -7.53 -9.41
N SER A 289 -8.52 -6.42 -8.68
CA SER A 289 -9.31 -5.28 -9.12
C SER A 289 -8.50 -4.17 -9.80
N PHE A 290 -7.20 -4.40 -10.03
CA PHE A 290 -6.27 -3.39 -10.53
C PHE A 290 -5.46 -3.86 -11.73
N GLU A 291 -5.32 -2.97 -12.72
CA GLU A 291 -4.45 -3.13 -13.89
C GLU A 291 -3.23 -2.22 -13.79
N GLU A 292 -2.07 -2.69 -14.27
CA GLU A 292 -0.85 -1.90 -14.35
C GLU A 292 -0.86 -1.04 -15.61
N VAL A 293 -0.76 0.27 -15.44
CA VAL A 293 -0.67 1.24 -16.53
C VAL A 293 0.71 1.88 -16.51
N VAL A 294 1.40 1.86 -17.65
CA VAL A 294 2.66 2.59 -17.85
C VAL A 294 2.33 4.05 -18.20
N LEU A 295 2.70 4.97 -17.31
CA LEU A 295 2.41 6.41 -17.43
C LEU A 295 3.54 7.20 -18.10
N LEU A 296 4.77 6.69 -18.01
CA LEU A 296 5.96 7.21 -18.68
C LEU A 296 6.99 6.07 -18.78
N LYS A 297 7.55 5.83 -19.96
CA LYS A 297 8.64 4.85 -20.13
C LYS A 297 9.99 5.46 -19.75
N ALA A 298 10.92 4.61 -19.30
CA ALA A 298 12.29 5.03 -19.04
C ALA A 298 12.89 5.74 -20.28
N GLY A 299 13.48 6.93 -20.07
CA GLY A 299 14.08 7.73 -21.15
C GLY A 299 13.08 8.44 -22.08
N GLU A 300 11.78 8.20 -21.94
CA GLU A 300 10.75 9.01 -22.61
C GLU A 300 10.79 10.44 -22.06
N THR A 301 10.73 11.43 -22.95
CA THR A 301 10.74 12.84 -22.53
C THR A 301 9.42 13.19 -21.88
N ALA A 302 9.48 13.49 -20.58
CA ALA A 302 8.32 13.88 -19.81
C ALA A 302 7.91 15.35 -20.06
N GLY A 303 8.92 16.20 -20.29
CA GLY A 303 8.85 17.64 -20.49
C GLY A 303 10.26 18.22 -20.66
N THR A 304 10.42 19.54 -20.49
CA THR A 304 11.72 20.22 -20.59
C THR A 304 11.89 21.23 -19.46
N ALA A 305 13.10 21.40 -18.95
CA ALA A 305 13.47 22.51 -18.07
C ALA A 305 14.32 23.53 -18.83
N ASP A 306 14.14 24.81 -18.52
CA ASP A 306 14.97 25.89 -19.07
C ASP A 306 16.38 25.84 -18.47
N VAL A 307 17.40 26.08 -19.29
CA VAL A 307 18.81 26.11 -18.87
C VAL A 307 19.40 27.49 -19.15
N ARG A 308 19.87 28.16 -18.11
CA ARG A 308 20.56 29.44 -18.18
C ARG A 308 22.05 29.24 -18.41
N ALA A 309 22.62 30.14 -19.21
CA ALA A 309 24.03 30.15 -19.58
C ALA A 309 24.54 28.81 -20.15
N GLY A 310 23.64 27.96 -20.67
CA GLY A 310 23.95 26.68 -21.29
C GLY A 310 24.15 26.81 -22.80
N VAL A 311 24.90 25.89 -23.40
CA VAL A 311 25.02 25.76 -24.86
C VAL A 311 23.68 25.45 -25.51
N GLU A 312 22.81 24.75 -24.78
CA GLU A 312 21.40 24.53 -25.09
C GLU A 312 20.54 25.31 -24.09
N PRO A 313 19.47 26.00 -24.55
CA PRO A 313 18.61 26.79 -23.66
C PRO A 313 17.61 25.93 -22.88
N LYS A 314 17.52 24.63 -23.17
CA LYS A 314 16.61 23.68 -22.53
C LYS A 314 17.25 22.31 -22.41
N VAL A 315 16.80 21.52 -21.43
CA VAL A 315 17.16 20.11 -21.29
C VAL A 315 15.90 19.26 -21.12
N ALA A 316 15.87 18.10 -21.77
CA ALA A 316 14.78 17.15 -21.63
C ALA A 316 14.73 16.60 -20.19
N LEU A 317 13.52 16.48 -19.65
CA LEU A 317 13.25 15.83 -18.38
C LEU A 317 12.78 14.40 -18.64
N VAL A 318 13.47 13.42 -18.08
CA VAL A 318 13.18 11.99 -18.26
C VAL A 318 13.07 11.30 -16.91
N SER A 319 12.37 10.17 -16.84
CA SER A 319 12.42 9.29 -15.66
C SER A 319 13.64 8.37 -15.71
N ALA A 320 14.13 7.99 -14.53
CA ALA A 320 15.22 7.02 -14.39
C ALA A 320 14.80 5.58 -14.78
N GLY A 321 13.50 5.28 -14.67
CA GLY A 321 12.90 4.00 -15.02
C GLY A 321 11.45 4.19 -15.48
N ASP A 322 10.76 3.09 -15.76
CA ASP A 322 9.33 3.12 -16.07
C ASP A 322 8.53 3.63 -14.87
N ILE A 323 7.66 4.61 -15.10
CA ILE A 323 6.67 5.04 -14.12
C ILE A 323 5.39 4.30 -14.43
N LYS A 324 5.08 3.31 -13.59
CA LYS A 324 3.90 2.45 -13.73
C LYS A 324 3.01 2.59 -12.52
N MET A 325 1.70 2.60 -12.68
CA MET A 325 0.75 2.72 -11.58
C MET A 325 -0.34 1.66 -11.69
N LEU A 326 -0.78 1.13 -10.55
CA LEU A 326 -1.99 0.33 -10.50
C LEU A 326 -3.21 1.25 -10.46
N VAL A 327 -4.15 1.01 -11.35
CA VAL A 327 -5.43 1.71 -11.40
C VAL A 327 -6.56 0.70 -11.30
N PRO A 328 -7.71 1.07 -10.70
CA PRO A 328 -8.90 0.25 -10.78
C PRO A 328 -9.19 -0.11 -12.24
N ALA A 329 -9.48 -1.38 -12.51
CA ALA A 329 -9.66 -1.86 -13.87
C ALA A 329 -10.74 -1.05 -14.61
N GLY A 330 -10.38 -0.48 -15.77
CA GLY A 330 -11.29 0.35 -16.57
C GLY A 330 -11.33 1.84 -16.20
N GLU A 331 -10.54 2.28 -15.21
CA GLU A 331 -10.45 3.70 -14.80
C GLU A 331 -9.15 4.40 -15.24
N ALA A 332 -8.36 3.78 -16.12
CA ALA A 332 -7.10 4.34 -16.61
C ALA A 332 -7.27 5.72 -17.29
N SER A 333 -8.40 5.97 -17.95
CA SER A 333 -8.67 7.20 -18.71
C SER A 333 -8.84 8.45 -17.85
N GLY A 334 -9.02 8.31 -16.53
CA GLY A 334 -9.20 9.43 -15.60
C GLY A 334 -7.89 10.06 -15.11
N LEU A 335 -6.73 9.53 -15.51
CA LEU A 335 -5.42 10.03 -15.08
C LEU A 335 -4.87 11.07 -16.05
N THR A 336 -4.33 12.16 -15.51
CA THR A 336 -3.56 13.14 -16.28
C THR A 336 -2.17 13.32 -15.69
N ARG A 337 -1.24 13.79 -16.51
CA ARG A 337 0.17 13.98 -16.15
C ARG A 337 0.51 15.46 -16.18
N THR A 338 1.12 15.96 -15.12
CA THR A 338 1.63 17.34 -15.05
C THR A 338 3.11 17.31 -14.69
N VAL A 339 3.93 17.98 -15.48
CA VAL A 339 5.36 18.16 -15.18
C VAL A 339 5.53 19.44 -14.39
N VAL A 340 6.29 19.34 -13.30
CA VAL A 340 6.68 20.47 -12.44
C VAL A 340 8.20 20.50 -12.44
N ASP A 341 8.78 21.43 -13.19
CA ASP A 341 10.23 21.67 -13.17
C ASP A 341 10.61 22.57 -11.97
N ASN A 342 11.90 22.61 -11.65
CA ASN A 342 12.45 23.47 -10.60
C ASN A 342 12.72 24.91 -11.08
N GLY A 343 12.09 25.35 -12.18
CA GLY A 343 12.43 26.59 -12.88
C GLY A 343 13.74 26.51 -13.67
N PRO A 344 14.30 27.65 -14.11
CA PRO A 344 15.51 27.68 -14.91
C PRO A 344 16.73 27.22 -14.11
N VAL A 345 17.46 26.23 -14.62
CA VAL A 345 18.68 25.70 -14.00
C VAL A 345 19.93 26.29 -14.64
N GLU A 346 20.97 26.53 -13.85
CA GLU A 346 22.23 27.11 -14.35
C GLU A 346 23.16 26.03 -14.90
N ALA A 347 23.79 26.31 -16.05
CA ALA A 347 24.80 25.42 -16.61
C ALA A 347 26.14 25.48 -15.84
N PRO A 348 26.89 24.37 -15.74
CA PRO A 348 26.64 23.09 -16.42
C PRO A 348 25.61 22.20 -15.71
N VAL A 349 24.81 21.49 -16.50
CA VAL A 349 23.86 20.46 -16.02
C VAL A 349 24.38 19.11 -16.44
N ALA A 350 24.59 18.19 -15.49
CA ALA A 350 24.95 16.81 -15.82
C ALA A 350 23.71 15.96 -16.09
N ARG A 351 23.81 15.00 -17.01
CA ARG A 351 22.81 13.95 -17.21
C ARG A 351 22.52 13.26 -15.86
N GLY A 352 21.24 12.97 -15.59
CA GLY A 352 20.84 12.35 -14.33
C GLY A 352 20.73 13.32 -13.15
N THR A 353 20.99 14.63 -13.34
CA THR A 353 20.66 15.64 -12.33
C THR A 353 19.15 15.69 -12.16
N ARG A 354 18.63 15.65 -10.92
CA ARG A 354 17.18 15.79 -10.66
C ARG A 354 16.75 17.24 -10.89
N LEU A 355 15.84 17.46 -11.84
CA LEU A 355 15.44 18.79 -12.30
C LEU A 355 13.94 19.08 -12.16
N GLY A 356 13.16 18.11 -11.71
CA GLY A 356 11.75 18.32 -11.49
C GLY A 356 11.03 17.06 -11.03
N TRP A 357 9.73 17.08 -11.24
CA TRP A 357 8.81 16.02 -10.87
C TRP A 357 7.75 15.84 -11.95
N VAL A 358 7.28 14.62 -12.06
CA VAL A 358 6.01 14.33 -12.72
C VAL A 358 4.97 14.04 -11.66
N ARG A 359 3.83 14.73 -11.74
CA ARG A 359 2.65 14.51 -10.91
C ARG A 359 1.60 13.79 -11.75
N ILE A 360 1.10 12.70 -11.21
CA ILE A 360 -0.04 11.97 -11.75
C ILE A 360 -1.26 12.48 -11.00
N MET A 361 -2.23 12.98 -11.74
CA MET A 361 -3.42 13.63 -11.23
C MET A 361 -4.65 12.76 -11.51
N ARG A 362 -5.57 12.68 -10.56
CA ARG A 362 -6.94 12.20 -10.76
C ARG A 362 -7.88 13.37 -10.47
N GLY A 363 -8.44 13.96 -11.52
CA GLY A 363 -9.10 15.26 -11.40
C GLY A 363 -8.13 16.34 -10.93
N GLN A 364 -8.32 16.87 -9.72
CA GLN A 364 -7.46 17.91 -9.12
C GLN A 364 -6.50 17.36 -8.05
N GLU A 365 -6.61 16.08 -7.70
CA GLU A 365 -5.80 15.46 -6.66
C GLU A 365 -4.53 14.83 -7.25
N THR A 366 -3.37 15.10 -6.64
CA THR A 366 -2.13 14.38 -6.97
C THR A 366 -2.16 13.00 -6.30
N VAL A 367 -2.35 11.96 -7.10
CA VAL A 367 -2.37 10.57 -6.63
C VAL A 367 -0.98 9.95 -6.56
N ARG A 368 -0.01 10.52 -7.28
CA ARG A 368 1.38 10.08 -7.26
C ARG A 368 2.34 11.16 -7.77
N GLN A 369 3.57 11.15 -7.27
CA GLN A 369 4.64 12.02 -7.73
C GLN A 369 5.98 11.26 -7.83
N ASP A 370 6.67 11.37 -8.96
CA ASP A 370 7.97 10.73 -9.21
C ASP A 370 9.01 11.76 -9.71
N PRO A 371 10.30 11.61 -9.36
CA PRO A 371 11.33 12.57 -9.77
C PRO A 371 11.66 12.45 -11.26
N LEU A 372 11.95 13.60 -11.88
CA LEU A 372 12.47 13.69 -13.24
C LEU A 372 13.91 14.21 -13.24
N PHE A 373 14.68 13.72 -14.20
CA PHE A 373 16.11 13.95 -14.32
C PHE A 373 16.49 14.51 -15.68
N ALA A 374 17.63 15.19 -15.77
CA ALA A 374 18.21 15.66 -17.03
C ALA A 374 18.50 14.48 -17.96
N GLY A 375 17.93 14.50 -19.17
CA GLY A 375 18.12 13.47 -20.19
C GLY A 375 19.51 13.48 -20.82
N SER A 376 20.20 14.62 -20.78
CA SER A 376 21.52 14.84 -21.37
C SER A 376 22.34 15.83 -20.53
N ASP A 377 23.64 15.89 -20.80
CA ASP A 377 24.49 16.96 -20.30
C ASP A 377 24.20 18.27 -21.05
N VAL A 378 24.32 19.40 -20.35
CA VAL A 378 24.30 20.74 -20.94
C VAL A 378 25.49 21.52 -20.41
N GLU A 379 26.49 21.71 -21.28
CA GLU A 379 27.67 22.49 -20.96
C GLU A 379 27.37 23.98 -20.85
N ARG A 380 28.25 24.73 -20.18
CA ARG A 380 28.15 26.19 -20.10
C ARG A 380 28.48 26.81 -21.46
N ALA A 381 27.59 27.68 -21.96
CA ALA A 381 27.85 28.47 -23.15
C ALA A 381 29.13 29.30 -22.98
N GLY A 382 30.05 29.12 -23.93
CA GLY A 382 31.25 29.93 -24.06
C GLY A 382 30.92 31.42 -24.24
N PHE A 383 31.85 32.28 -23.80
CA PHE A 383 31.67 33.73 -23.70
C PHE A 383 31.12 34.40 -24.97
N PHE A 384 31.49 33.91 -26.16
CA PHE A 384 31.12 34.52 -27.45
C PHE A 384 29.69 34.18 -27.95
N ARG A 385 29.07 33.08 -27.51
CA ARG A 385 27.69 32.73 -27.91
C ARG A 385 26.65 33.60 -27.17
N ARG A 386 26.97 34.06 -25.95
CA ARG A 386 26.12 34.99 -25.17
C ARG A 386 25.99 36.37 -25.82
N ILE A 387 27.06 36.82 -26.49
CA ILE A 387 27.07 38.08 -27.24
C ILE A 387 26.21 37.92 -28.51
N ALA A 388 26.31 36.78 -29.21
CA ALA A 388 25.52 36.50 -30.39
C ALA A 388 24.00 36.45 -30.11
N ASP A 389 23.56 35.81 -29.02
CA ASP A 389 22.13 35.75 -28.66
C ASP A 389 21.59 37.13 -28.21
N THR A 390 22.41 37.94 -27.53
CA THR A 390 22.06 39.32 -27.16
C THR A 390 21.96 40.22 -28.39
N ILE A 391 22.83 40.01 -29.39
CA ILE A 391 22.81 40.74 -30.67
C ILE A 391 21.63 40.26 -31.53
N ALA A 392 21.34 38.96 -31.62
CA ALA A 392 20.21 38.43 -32.38
C ALA A 392 18.85 38.91 -31.83
N GLY A 393 18.70 38.98 -30.49
CA GLY A 393 17.52 39.56 -29.83
C GLY A 393 17.39 41.08 -30.02
N HIS A 394 18.50 41.80 -30.27
CA HIS A 394 18.47 43.23 -30.62
C HIS A 394 18.27 43.49 -32.12
N VAL A 395 18.63 42.52 -32.98
CA VAL A 395 18.45 42.63 -34.44
C VAL A 395 17.01 42.34 -34.84
N THR A 396 16.31 41.42 -34.16
CA THR A 396 14.88 41.16 -34.42
C THR A 396 13.94 42.25 -33.89
N TRP A 397 14.37 43.08 -32.93
CA TRP A 397 13.61 44.24 -32.48
C TRP A 397 13.77 45.46 -33.41
N LYS A 398 14.88 45.54 -34.16
CA LYS A 398 15.16 46.64 -35.10
C LYS A 398 14.61 46.45 -36.52
N SER A 399 14.07 45.28 -36.87
CA SER A 399 13.48 45.04 -38.20
C SER A 399 11.95 45.16 -38.26
N ALA A 400 11.28 45.50 -37.14
CA ALA A 400 9.81 45.63 -37.08
C ALA A 400 9.28 47.08 -37.17
N THR A 401 10.11 48.10 -37.43
CA THR A 401 9.62 49.49 -37.56
C THR A 401 10.37 50.29 -38.62
N ALA A 402 9.78 50.34 -39.83
CA ALA A 402 9.79 51.44 -40.81
C ALA A 402 9.18 50.89 -42.13
N ALA A 403 7.84 50.94 -42.30
CA ALA A 403 7.04 52.02 -42.91
C ALA A 403 7.03 51.98 -44.46
N PRO A 404 6.02 52.53 -45.16
CA PRO A 404 4.67 52.96 -44.77
C PRO A 404 3.55 51.98 -45.15
#